data_AF-A0A179G2E4-F1
#
_entry.id   AF-A0A179G2E4-F1
#
_cell.length_a   1.000
_cell.length_b   1.000
_cell.length_c   1.000
_cell.angle_alpha   90.00
_cell.angle_beta   90.00
_cell.angle_gamma   90.00
#
_symmetry.space_group_name_H-M   'P 1'
#
loop_
_entity.id
_entity.type
_entity.pdbx_description
1 polymer ?
#
loop_
_entity_poly.entity_id
_entity_poly.type
_entity_poly.pdbx_seq_one_letter_code
_entity_poly.pdbx_strand_id
1 'polypeptide(L)'
;MAMDEFRDPEPQESAYSDVEVAAWLQRISLPTQYAQYINSPSAFPKTEESLRALFRGQITTFPYENLSVHYSPTHKVDIKPRSLYSKMMEPPHNGRGGYCMELSIFFHHMLRGLGFHVYMTGVRNRTRTEGVPQGEYQGWTHINNIIHLPSGAKFSADVAFGGDGPTSPLPMDGAGAAVQNLGPQQVRLVHDNIPKQRLRGPKLWIYQYRNGADREWNSFYSFAELEFFQEDFEVQNWWTSVKTLHRWTVLVVRFLRQGEPVRFTEAEAWRARVDQSTGGDEVQVVGKVMLVNDVVKVNMGGKTQIVHKVDSEEGRRQALLDYFGICLTEDEAKCIEGWDMALQASSS
;
A
#
# COMPACT_ATOMS: atom_id res chain seq x y z
N MET A 1 7.97 29.36 0.36
CA MET A 1 6.84 29.21 1.29
C MET A 1 6.56 27.76 1.68
N ALA A 2 6.58 26.72 0.82
CA ALA A 2 6.45 25.33 1.31
C ALA A 2 7.75 24.68 1.80
N MET A 3 8.92 25.14 1.32
CA MET A 3 10.22 24.66 1.81
C MET A 3 10.62 25.27 3.15
N ASP A 4 9.91 26.32 3.61
CA ASP A 4 10.16 26.97 4.92
C ASP A 4 9.63 26.12 6.10
N GLU A 5 8.88 25.05 5.83
CA GLU A 5 8.40 24.12 6.86
C GLU A 5 9.48 23.13 7.32
N PHE A 6 10.49 22.85 6.47
CA PHE A 6 11.60 21.98 6.84
C PHE A 6 12.69 22.80 7.52
N ARG A 7 13.24 22.25 8.62
CA ARG A 7 14.39 22.85 9.29
C ARG A 7 15.60 22.93 8.35
N ASP A 8 15.80 21.87 7.54
CA ASP A 8 16.91 21.74 6.62
C ASP A 8 16.39 21.89 5.18
N PRO A 9 17.02 22.74 4.34
CA PRO A 9 16.52 23.05 3.00
C PRO A 9 16.75 21.92 1.99
N GLU A 10 17.69 21.03 2.28
CA GLU A 10 18.00 19.87 1.45
C GLU A 10 17.14 18.65 1.85
N PRO A 11 16.71 17.82 0.89
CA PRO A 11 16.03 16.56 1.20
C PRO A 11 16.90 15.65 2.07
N GLN A 12 16.27 14.96 3.01
CA GLN A 12 16.95 14.00 3.88
C GLN A 12 17.44 12.78 3.07
N GLU A 13 18.68 12.34 3.27
CA GLU A 13 19.32 11.26 2.48
C GLU A 13 18.56 9.93 2.52
N SER A 14 18.49 9.17 1.43
CA SER A 14 17.89 7.84 1.49
C SER A 14 18.74 6.83 2.28
N ALA A 15 18.10 5.79 2.81
CA ALA A 15 18.80 4.60 3.27
C ALA A 15 19.27 3.69 2.10
N TYR A 16 18.83 4.00 0.87
CA TYR A 16 19.16 3.27 -0.35
C TYR A 16 20.08 4.10 -1.24
N SER A 17 21.01 3.42 -1.89
CA SER A 17 21.90 3.99 -2.90
C SER A 17 21.17 4.33 -4.20
N ASP A 18 21.77 5.18 -5.04
CA ASP A 18 21.23 5.50 -6.37
C ASP A 18 21.00 4.26 -7.24
N VAL A 19 21.87 3.24 -7.11
CA VAL A 19 21.72 1.97 -7.85
C VAL A 19 20.48 1.20 -7.40
N GLU A 20 20.21 1.17 -6.10
CA GLU A 20 19.03 0.53 -5.52
C GLU A 20 17.74 1.26 -5.91
N VAL A 21 17.76 2.60 -5.89
CA VAL A 21 16.63 3.43 -6.32
C VAL A 21 16.38 3.26 -7.83
N ALA A 22 17.42 3.21 -8.65
CA ALA A 22 17.33 2.95 -10.08
C ALA A 22 16.70 1.57 -10.37
N ALA A 23 17.11 0.53 -9.64
CA ALA A 23 16.54 -0.81 -9.75
C ALA A 23 15.04 -0.82 -9.38
N TRP A 24 14.64 -0.07 -8.35
CA TRP A 24 13.24 0.11 -8.00
C TRP A 24 12.44 0.82 -9.10
N LEU A 25 12.96 1.93 -9.66
CA LEU A 25 12.32 2.63 -10.79
C LEU A 25 12.07 1.71 -11.99
N GLN A 26 13.04 0.83 -12.30
CA GLN A 26 12.88 -0.20 -13.32
C GLN A 26 11.77 -1.19 -12.94
N ARG A 27 11.76 -1.65 -11.68
CA ARG A 27 10.81 -2.67 -11.20
C ARG A 27 9.36 -2.19 -11.26
N ILE A 28 9.08 -0.94 -10.89
CA ILE A 28 7.72 -0.38 -10.90
C ILE A 28 7.21 -0.03 -12.31
N SER A 29 8.06 -0.14 -13.34
CA SER A 29 7.69 -0.05 -14.76
C SER A 29 6.90 1.22 -15.11
N LEU A 30 7.48 2.39 -14.80
CA LEU A 30 6.87 3.69 -15.06
C LEU A 30 6.61 3.98 -16.55
N PRO A 31 5.76 4.97 -16.87
CA PRO A 31 5.61 5.49 -18.23
C PRO A 31 6.96 5.85 -18.86
N THR A 32 7.11 5.61 -20.16
CA THR A 32 8.34 5.79 -20.97
C THR A 32 8.94 7.18 -20.83
N GLN A 33 8.12 8.23 -20.63
CA GLN A 33 8.59 9.60 -20.40
C GLN A 33 9.54 9.72 -19.20
N TYR A 34 9.46 8.80 -18.24
CA TYR A 34 10.32 8.75 -17.06
C TYR A 34 11.58 7.89 -17.23
N ALA A 35 11.72 7.15 -18.34
CA ALA A 35 12.84 6.23 -18.56
C ALA A 35 14.21 6.93 -18.49
N GLN A 36 14.27 8.18 -18.94
CA GLN A 36 15.50 8.99 -18.89
C GLN A 36 16.01 9.28 -17.47
N TYR A 37 15.16 9.18 -16.45
CA TYR A 37 15.53 9.48 -15.05
C TYR A 37 15.98 8.24 -14.28
N ILE A 38 15.84 7.03 -14.85
CA ILE A 38 16.16 5.77 -14.15
C ILE A 38 17.62 5.75 -13.68
N ASN A 39 18.55 6.15 -14.56
CA ASN A 39 19.98 6.14 -14.28
C ASN A 39 20.47 7.45 -13.60
N SER A 40 19.56 8.36 -13.27
CA SER A 40 19.86 9.60 -12.55
C SER A 40 18.71 9.93 -11.60
N PRO A 41 18.51 9.13 -10.53
CA PRO A 41 17.32 9.21 -9.70
C PRO A 41 17.08 10.59 -9.08
N SER A 42 18.13 11.30 -8.70
CA SER A 42 18.05 12.66 -8.16
C SER A 42 17.49 13.70 -9.14
N ALA A 43 17.53 13.43 -10.45
CA ALA A 43 16.95 14.29 -11.48
C ALA A 43 15.46 14.01 -11.75
N PHE A 44 14.87 13.00 -11.10
CA PHE A 44 13.46 12.64 -11.29
C PHE A 44 12.55 13.84 -10.96
N PRO A 45 11.56 14.21 -11.79
CA PRO A 45 10.79 15.43 -11.57
C PRO A 45 9.92 15.37 -10.31
N LYS A 46 9.96 16.42 -9.48
CA LYS A 46 9.17 16.53 -8.23
C LYS A 46 7.86 17.27 -8.50
N THR A 47 7.01 16.69 -9.35
CA THR A 47 5.69 17.23 -9.67
C THR A 47 4.58 16.30 -9.18
N GLU A 48 3.33 16.77 -9.22
CA GLU A 48 2.18 15.95 -8.83
C GLU A 48 2.02 14.73 -9.76
N GLU A 49 2.22 14.91 -11.06
CA GLU A 49 2.09 13.87 -12.08
C GLU A 49 3.13 12.76 -11.85
N SER A 50 4.37 13.16 -11.56
CA SER A 50 5.45 12.24 -11.19
C SER A 50 5.14 11.48 -9.91
N LEU A 51 4.67 12.17 -8.85
CA LEU A 51 4.30 11.53 -7.59
C LEU A 51 3.15 10.53 -7.80
N ARG A 52 2.17 10.87 -8.64
CA ARG A 52 1.06 9.99 -9.01
C ARG A 52 1.53 8.74 -9.75
N ALA A 53 2.45 8.89 -10.70
CA ALA A 53 3.03 7.77 -11.44
C ALA A 53 3.81 6.82 -10.50
N LEU A 54 4.66 7.37 -9.62
CA LEU A 54 5.39 6.61 -8.61
C LEU A 54 4.46 5.87 -7.66
N PHE A 55 3.43 6.56 -7.14
CA PHE A 55 2.44 5.98 -6.24
C PHE A 55 1.74 4.79 -6.89
N ARG A 56 1.22 4.97 -8.11
CA ARG A 56 0.49 3.91 -8.81
C ARG A 56 1.40 2.75 -9.18
N GLY A 57 2.61 3.04 -9.66
CA GLY A 57 3.63 2.01 -9.92
C GLY A 57 3.93 1.19 -8.66
N GLN A 58 4.09 1.84 -7.51
CA GLN A 58 4.33 1.18 -6.22
C GLN A 58 3.18 0.22 -5.86
N ILE A 59 1.94 0.70 -5.82
CA ILE A 59 0.80 -0.11 -5.34
C ILE A 59 0.40 -1.25 -6.29
N THR A 60 0.74 -1.15 -7.58
CA THR A 60 0.50 -2.24 -8.56
C THR A 60 1.63 -3.25 -8.62
N THR A 61 2.83 -2.87 -8.17
CA THR A 61 4.03 -3.72 -8.24
C THR A 61 4.24 -4.51 -6.97
N PHE A 62 4.12 -3.86 -5.80
CA PHE A 62 4.37 -4.48 -4.51
C PHE A 62 3.06 -4.79 -3.79
N PRO A 63 2.73 -6.06 -3.53
CA PRO A 63 1.50 -6.44 -2.87
C PRO A 63 1.51 -6.04 -1.39
N TYR A 64 0.37 -5.60 -0.87
CA TYR A 64 0.15 -5.53 0.56
C TYR A 64 0.01 -6.95 1.12
N GLU A 65 0.86 -7.37 2.06
CA GLU A 65 0.83 -8.73 2.58
C GLU A 65 1.35 -8.82 4.02
N ASN A 66 0.87 -9.78 4.81
CA ASN A 66 1.35 -10.03 6.17
C ASN A 66 1.91 -11.44 6.36
N LEU A 67 2.41 -12.05 5.29
CA LEU A 67 2.94 -13.40 5.29
C LEU A 67 4.15 -13.54 6.21
N SER A 68 4.94 -12.49 6.45
CA SER A 68 6.03 -12.56 7.45
C SER A 68 5.53 -12.84 8.88
N VAL A 69 4.27 -12.53 9.21
CA VAL A 69 3.64 -12.89 10.50
C VAL A 69 3.32 -14.39 10.58
N HIS A 70 3.16 -15.06 9.44
CA HIS A 70 2.64 -16.43 9.36
C HIS A 70 3.66 -17.46 8.85
N TYR A 71 4.56 -17.05 7.96
CA TYR A 71 5.49 -17.90 7.21
C TYR A 71 6.96 -17.56 7.49
N SER A 72 7.27 -16.52 8.28
CA SER A 72 8.67 -16.32 8.68
C SER A 72 9.00 -17.23 9.87
N PRO A 73 10.22 -17.80 9.94
CA PRO A 73 10.63 -18.66 11.06
C PRO A 73 10.51 -18.01 12.45
N THR A 74 10.54 -16.68 12.50
CA THR A 74 10.46 -15.92 13.75
C THR A 74 9.07 -15.38 14.04
N HIS A 75 8.15 -15.41 13.06
CA HIS A 75 6.86 -14.74 13.06
C HIS A 75 6.92 -13.25 13.42
N LYS A 76 8.11 -12.63 13.24
CA LYS A 76 8.36 -11.21 13.48
C LYS A 76 8.57 -10.51 12.15
N VAL A 77 8.12 -9.26 12.10
CA VAL A 77 8.28 -8.40 10.93
C VAL A 77 9.43 -7.45 11.19
N ASP A 78 10.45 -7.46 10.32
CA ASP A 78 11.57 -6.52 10.36
C ASP A 78 11.31 -5.37 9.40
N ILE A 79 11.30 -4.15 9.92
CA ILE A 79 11.00 -2.93 9.18
C ILE A 79 12.24 -2.07 8.92
N LYS A 80 13.45 -2.59 9.15
CA LYS A 80 14.69 -1.89 8.82
C LYS A 80 14.84 -1.74 7.30
N PRO A 81 15.27 -0.57 6.78
CA PRO A 81 15.34 -0.33 5.34
C PRO A 81 16.08 -1.42 4.56
N ARG A 82 17.22 -1.91 5.06
CA ARG A 82 17.99 -2.98 4.40
C ARG A 82 17.20 -4.28 4.30
N SER A 83 16.55 -4.71 5.37
CA SER A 83 15.72 -5.92 5.41
C SER A 83 14.53 -5.79 4.44
N LEU A 84 13.92 -4.61 4.37
CA LEU A 84 12.84 -4.31 3.41
C LEU A 84 13.32 -4.42 1.96
N TYR A 85 14.48 -3.86 1.63
CA TYR A 85 15.03 -3.94 0.28
C TYR A 85 15.36 -5.38 -0.11
N SER A 86 16.04 -6.15 0.76
CA SER A 86 16.28 -7.58 0.52
C SER A 86 14.99 -8.35 0.27
N LYS A 87 13.97 -8.13 1.10
CA LYS A 87 12.67 -8.80 0.97
C LYS A 87 11.99 -8.47 -0.37
N MET A 88 11.93 -7.20 -0.75
CA MET A 88 11.11 -6.74 -1.86
C MET A 88 11.83 -6.84 -3.22
N MET A 89 13.14 -6.62 -3.25
CA MET A 89 13.91 -6.44 -4.49
C MET A 89 14.88 -7.57 -4.79
N GLU A 90 15.39 -8.29 -3.78
CA GLU A 90 16.44 -9.29 -3.97
C GLU A 90 15.88 -10.71 -4.07
N PRO A 91 16.61 -11.63 -4.74
CA PRO A 91 16.32 -13.06 -4.64
C PRO A 91 16.44 -13.57 -3.20
N PRO A 92 15.70 -14.62 -2.82
CA PRO A 92 14.82 -15.44 -3.68
C PRO A 92 13.43 -14.82 -3.90
N HIS A 93 13.11 -13.72 -3.23
CA HIS A 93 11.75 -13.21 -3.12
C HIS A 93 11.32 -12.30 -4.27
N ASN A 94 12.17 -11.35 -4.67
CA ASN A 94 12.02 -10.39 -5.78
C ASN A 94 10.55 -10.13 -6.21
N GLY A 95 9.78 -9.45 -5.37
CA GLY A 95 8.34 -9.23 -5.59
C GLY A 95 7.45 -9.56 -4.40
N ARG A 96 8.01 -10.03 -3.27
CA ARG A 96 7.32 -9.91 -1.98
C ARG A 96 7.02 -8.44 -1.70
N GLY A 97 5.98 -8.20 -0.91
CA GLY A 97 5.68 -6.86 -0.42
C GLY A 97 5.75 -6.83 1.09
N GLY A 98 4.74 -6.26 1.72
CA GLY A 98 4.62 -6.22 3.16
C GLY A 98 3.36 -5.50 3.57
N TYR A 99 3.11 -5.37 4.87
CA TYR A 99 1.98 -4.58 5.33
C TYR A 99 2.37 -3.10 5.46
N CYS A 100 1.53 -2.32 6.14
CA CYS A 100 1.63 -0.87 6.15
C CYS A 100 3.01 -0.31 6.49
N MET A 101 3.63 -0.84 7.56
CA MET A 101 4.95 -0.39 8.02
C MET A 101 6.01 -0.63 6.96
N GLU A 102 6.10 -1.86 6.46
CA GLU A 102 7.11 -2.28 5.49
C GLU A 102 7.01 -1.50 4.18
N LEU A 103 5.82 -1.44 3.56
CA LEU A 103 5.64 -0.79 2.26
C LEU A 103 5.81 0.72 2.34
N SER A 104 5.33 1.36 3.41
CA SER A 104 5.39 2.83 3.52
C SER A 104 6.78 3.33 3.87
N ILE A 105 7.55 2.60 4.71
CA ILE A 105 8.96 2.91 5.00
C ILE A 105 9.82 2.68 3.76
N PHE A 106 9.60 1.60 3.03
CA PHE A 106 10.28 1.35 1.75
C PHE A 106 10.03 2.50 0.77
N PHE A 107 8.76 2.88 0.56
CA PHE A 107 8.39 3.97 -0.34
C PHE A 107 8.92 5.33 0.13
N HIS A 108 8.93 5.60 1.44
CA HIS A 108 9.54 6.79 2.03
C HIS A 108 11.00 6.97 1.61
N HIS A 109 11.80 5.91 1.76
CA HIS A 109 13.22 5.96 1.38
C HIS A 109 13.42 6.01 -0.14
N MET A 110 12.54 5.41 -0.94
CA MET A 110 12.59 5.59 -2.40
C MET A 110 12.34 7.05 -2.80
N LEU A 111 11.33 7.71 -2.21
CA LEU A 111 11.07 9.13 -2.44
C LEU A 111 12.25 10.01 -2.00
N ARG A 112 12.88 9.73 -0.86
CA ARG A 112 14.12 10.42 -0.43
C ARG A 112 15.27 10.22 -1.40
N GLY A 113 15.43 9.02 -1.96
CA GLY A 113 16.47 8.71 -2.94
C GLY A 113 16.26 9.43 -4.27
N LEU A 114 15.02 9.75 -4.60
CA LEU A 114 14.69 10.64 -5.70
C LEU A 114 14.87 12.13 -5.35
N GLY A 115 15.06 12.50 -4.08
CA GLY A 115 15.18 13.88 -3.61
C GLY A 115 13.85 14.58 -3.35
N PHE A 116 12.79 13.86 -3.00
CA PHE A 116 11.55 14.48 -2.50
C PHE A 116 11.70 14.92 -1.04
N HIS A 117 11.06 16.05 -0.69
CA HIS A 117 10.82 16.41 0.70
C HIS A 117 9.63 15.61 1.23
N VAL A 118 9.91 14.64 2.10
CA VAL A 118 8.92 13.71 2.64
C VAL A 118 9.25 13.37 4.08
N TYR A 119 8.22 13.27 4.92
CA TYR A 119 8.33 12.71 6.26
C TYR A 119 7.17 11.73 6.53
N MET A 120 7.30 10.94 7.58
CA MET A 120 6.33 9.92 7.96
C MET A 120 5.52 10.37 9.19
N THR A 121 4.28 9.90 9.30
CA THR A 121 3.43 10.16 10.47
C THR A 121 2.63 8.93 10.87
N GLY A 122 2.31 8.82 12.16
CA GLY A 122 1.45 7.78 12.72
C GLY A 122 -0.04 8.02 12.41
N VAL A 123 -0.72 6.96 11.99
CA VAL A 123 -2.12 6.99 11.56
C VAL A 123 -3.00 6.19 12.52
N ARG A 124 -4.16 6.75 12.85
CA ARG A 124 -5.22 6.07 13.61
C ARG A 124 -6.24 5.47 12.67
N ASN A 125 -6.27 4.15 12.60
CA ASN A 125 -7.32 3.44 11.87
C ASN A 125 -8.62 3.42 12.66
N ARG A 126 -9.74 3.38 11.94
CA ARG A 126 -11.04 3.04 12.49
C ARG A 126 -11.28 1.55 12.36
N THR A 127 -11.96 0.95 13.34
CA THR A 127 -12.39 -0.44 13.24
C THR A 127 -13.28 -0.68 12.02
N ARG A 128 -13.29 -1.91 11.51
CA ARG A 128 -14.13 -2.30 10.38
C ARG A 128 -14.96 -3.52 10.75
N THR A 129 -16.22 -3.49 10.38
CA THR A 129 -17.13 -4.65 10.43
C THR A 129 -17.52 -4.96 8.99
N GLU A 130 -17.23 -6.17 8.52
CA GLU A 130 -17.48 -6.58 7.12
C GLU A 130 -16.86 -5.62 6.08
N GLY A 131 -15.68 -5.06 6.39
CA GLY A 131 -14.97 -4.12 5.52
C GLY A 131 -15.48 -2.68 5.58
N VAL A 132 -16.58 -2.40 6.27
CA VAL A 132 -17.13 -1.05 6.44
C VAL A 132 -16.61 -0.43 7.74
N PRO A 133 -16.08 0.81 7.73
CA PRO A 133 -15.68 1.49 8.95
C PRO A 133 -16.85 1.69 9.91
N GLN A 134 -16.68 1.19 11.12
CA GLN A 134 -17.63 1.26 12.23
C GLN A 134 -16.87 1.46 13.54
N GLY A 135 -17.53 1.98 14.57
CA GLY A 135 -16.90 2.17 15.89
C GLY A 135 -15.96 3.36 15.98
N GLU A 136 -15.01 3.29 16.91
CA GLU A 136 -14.11 4.39 17.27
C GLU A 136 -12.74 4.30 16.59
N TYR A 137 -12.00 5.42 16.59
CA TYR A 137 -10.61 5.45 16.17
C TYR A 137 -9.70 4.74 17.18
N GLN A 138 -8.76 3.95 16.68
CA GLN A 138 -7.80 3.17 17.46
C GLN A 138 -6.57 4.01 17.87
N GLY A 139 -5.57 3.32 18.45
CA GLY A 139 -4.21 3.86 18.62
C GLY A 139 -3.53 4.14 17.28
N TRP A 140 -2.23 4.47 17.32
CA TRP A 140 -1.42 4.52 16.10
C TRP A 140 -1.08 3.09 15.68
N THR A 141 -1.61 2.68 14.53
CA THR A 141 -1.52 1.30 14.02
C THR A 141 -1.22 1.27 12.53
N HIS A 142 -0.91 2.42 11.94
CA HIS A 142 -0.71 2.61 10.51
C HIS A 142 0.20 3.80 10.28
N ILE A 143 0.64 3.97 9.04
CA ILE A 143 1.67 4.94 8.64
C ILE A 143 1.23 5.66 7.37
N ASN A 144 1.54 6.94 7.26
CA ASN A 144 1.34 7.73 6.05
C ASN A 144 2.59 8.56 5.75
N ASN A 145 2.91 8.72 4.46
CA ASN A 145 3.91 9.66 3.99
C ASN A 145 3.26 11.02 3.67
N ILE A 146 3.88 12.12 4.11
CA ILE A 146 3.49 13.48 3.77
C ILE A 146 4.59 14.11 2.92
N ILE A 147 4.24 14.54 1.70
CA ILE A 147 5.16 15.03 0.69
C ILE A 147 4.92 16.51 0.43
N HIS A 148 6.00 17.29 0.39
CA HIS A 148 6.01 18.68 0.00
C HIS A 148 6.66 18.81 -1.37
N LEU A 149 5.93 19.37 -2.33
CA LEU A 149 6.46 19.60 -3.67
C LEU A 149 7.09 21.01 -3.76
N PRO A 150 8.08 21.20 -4.64
CA PRO A 150 8.65 22.52 -4.92
C PRO A 150 7.62 23.58 -5.37
N SER A 151 6.49 23.14 -5.96
CA SER A 151 5.38 24.01 -6.35
C SER A 151 4.67 24.69 -5.18
N GLY A 152 4.87 24.21 -3.95
CA GLY A 152 4.13 24.65 -2.78
C GLY A 152 3.07 23.66 -2.31
N ALA A 153 2.72 22.67 -3.14
CA ALA A 153 1.65 21.74 -2.86
C ALA A 153 2.08 20.65 -1.86
N LYS A 154 1.12 20.21 -1.03
CA LYS A 154 1.31 19.18 0.00
C LYS A 154 0.39 18.00 -0.25
N PHE A 155 0.92 16.78 -0.15
CA PHE A 155 0.19 15.55 -0.45
C PHE A 155 0.37 14.50 0.63
N SER A 156 -0.69 13.74 0.88
CA SER A 156 -0.62 12.45 1.58
C SER A 156 -0.46 11.33 0.56
N ALA A 157 0.47 10.43 0.82
CA ALA A 157 0.71 9.23 0.02
C ALA A 157 0.68 7.98 0.90
N ASP A 158 -0.51 7.41 1.06
CA ASP A 158 -0.72 6.12 1.69
C ASP A 158 -0.71 4.99 0.64
N VAL A 159 0.47 4.44 0.38
CA VAL A 159 0.68 3.32 -0.56
C VAL A 159 0.33 1.96 0.04
N ALA A 160 -0.10 1.90 1.32
CA ALA A 160 -0.10 0.65 2.07
C ALA A 160 -1.29 0.48 3.02
N PHE A 161 -2.44 1.11 2.74
CA PHE A 161 -3.68 0.88 3.49
C PHE A 161 -4.35 -0.47 3.19
N GLY A 162 -3.91 -1.15 2.12
CA GLY A 162 -4.55 -2.32 1.54
C GLY A 162 -5.60 -1.95 0.49
N GLY A 163 -6.55 -2.87 0.23
CA GLY A 163 -7.43 -2.77 -0.94
C GLY A 163 -8.40 -1.58 -0.96
N ASP A 164 -8.66 -0.94 0.17
CA ASP A 164 -9.57 0.22 0.26
C ASP A 164 -8.80 1.55 0.38
N GLY A 165 -7.49 1.49 0.15
CA GLY A 165 -6.62 2.66 0.11
C GLY A 165 -6.86 3.56 -1.10
N PRO A 166 -6.30 4.77 -1.08
CA PRO A 166 -6.29 5.63 -2.24
C PRO A 166 -5.44 5.02 -3.37
N THR A 167 -5.83 5.23 -4.62
CA THR A 167 -5.08 4.83 -5.83
C THR A 167 -4.28 5.99 -6.43
N SER A 168 -4.09 7.06 -5.66
CA SER A 168 -3.36 8.28 -6.03
C SER A 168 -3.00 9.05 -4.75
N PRO A 169 -1.92 9.85 -4.74
CA PRO A 169 -1.69 10.82 -3.68
C PRO A 169 -2.89 11.76 -3.55
N LEU A 170 -3.23 12.14 -2.32
CA LEU A 170 -4.36 13.03 -2.05
C LEU A 170 -3.85 14.41 -1.58
N PRO A 171 -4.39 15.51 -2.15
CA PRO A 171 -3.97 16.85 -1.76
C PRO A 171 -4.36 17.14 -0.30
N MET A 172 -3.46 17.80 0.42
CA MET A 172 -3.64 18.26 1.79
C MET A 172 -3.84 19.79 1.81
N ASP A 173 -4.86 20.26 1.09
CA ASP A 173 -5.18 21.67 0.87
C ASP A 173 -6.42 22.17 1.64
N GLY A 174 -7.13 21.25 2.31
CA GLY A 174 -8.34 21.54 3.08
C GLY A 174 -9.61 21.72 2.24
N ALA A 175 -9.51 21.65 0.90
CA ALA A 175 -10.66 21.79 0.01
C ALA A 175 -11.60 20.58 0.10
N GLY A 176 -11.08 19.39 0.46
CA GLY A 176 -11.89 18.18 0.59
C GLY A 176 -12.51 17.71 -0.72
N ALA A 177 -11.85 18.00 -1.85
CA ALA A 177 -12.32 17.63 -3.17
C ALA A 177 -12.37 16.10 -3.32
N ALA A 178 -13.44 15.61 -3.95
CA ALA A 178 -13.60 14.21 -4.25
C ALA A 178 -12.67 13.80 -5.41
N VAL A 179 -11.89 12.75 -5.20
CA VAL A 179 -11.00 12.15 -6.20
C VAL A 179 -11.56 10.78 -6.59
N GLN A 180 -11.55 10.47 -7.89
CA GLN A 180 -11.95 9.16 -8.38
C GLN A 180 -10.93 8.10 -7.93
N ASN A 181 -11.42 7.01 -7.35
CA ASN A 181 -10.61 5.87 -6.91
C ASN A 181 -10.89 4.67 -7.83
N LEU A 182 -10.99 3.46 -7.27
CA LEU A 182 -11.33 2.27 -8.03
C LEU A 182 -12.84 2.15 -8.31
N GLY A 183 -13.23 1.97 -9.58
CA GLY A 183 -14.64 1.80 -9.94
C GLY A 183 -15.46 3.07 -9.71
N PRO A 184 -16.69 3.01 -9.16
CA PRO A 184 -17.48 4.20 -8.80
C PRO A 184 -17.02 4.87 -7.49
N GLN A 185 -16.01 4.32 -6.81
CA GLN A 185 -15.59 4.83 -5.51
C GLN A 185 -14.92 6.20 -5.65
N GLN A 186 -15.27 7.09 -4.72
CA GLN A 186 -14.61 8.38 -4.55
C GLN A 186 -13.98 8.46 -3.17
N VAL A 187 -12.85 9.15 -3.10
CA VAL A 187 -12.08 9.35 -1.88
C VAL A 187 -11.75 10.83 -1.69
N ARG A 188 -11.47 11.25 -0.45
CA ARG A 188 -11.02 12.61 -0.13
C ARG A 188 -10.27 12.65 1.19
N LEU A 189 -9.53 13.74 1.40
CA LEU A 189 -9.02 14.14 2.70
C LEU A 189 -9.73 15.39 3.19
N VAL A 190 -10.23 15.35 4.42
CA VAL A 190 -10.80 16.52 5.11
C VAL A 190 -9.97 16.86 6.34
N HIS A 191 -9.90 18.14 6.72
CA HIS A 191 -9.18 18.60 7.91
C HIS A 191 -10.15 18.98 9.02
N ASP A 192 -10.36 18.07 9.97
CA ASP A 192 -11.39 18.22 10.99
C ASP A 192 -11.08 17.46 12.29
N ASN A 193 -11.95 17.61 13.29
CA ASN A 193 -11.88 16.85 14.54
C ASN A 193 -12.48 15.45 14.35
N ILE A 194 -11.89 14.44 15.00
CA ILE A 194 -12.51 13.11 15.12
C ILE A 194 -13.47 13.06 16.32
N PRO A 195 -14.50 12.17 16.34
CA PRO A 195 -15.53 12.17 17.39
C PRO A 195 -15.02 12.10 18.84
N LYS A 196 -13.94 11.34 19.08
CA LYS A 196 -13.31 11.19 20.40
C LYS A 196 -12.54 12.43 20.86
N GLN A 197 -12.29 13.40 19.98
CA GLN A 197 -11.44 14.55 20.26
C GLN A 197 -12.18 15.61 21.09
N ARG A 198 -11.63 15.95 22.26
CA ARG A 198 -12.20 16.99 23.14
C ARG A 198 -11.73 18.41 22.82
N LEU A 199 -10.50 18.55 22.34
CA LEU A 199 -9.92 19.85 22.00
C LEU A 199 -10.30 20.24 20.57
N ARG A 200 -10.58 21.54 20.34
CA ARG A 200 -10.86 22.06 18.98
C ARG A 200 -9.66 21.96 18.04
N GLY A 201 -8.45 21.99 18.58
CA GLY A 201 -7.20 21.91 17.81
C GLY A 201 -6.13 21.10 18.53
N PRO A 202 -5.11 20.61 17.79
CA PRO A 202 -5.02 20.66 16.33
C PRO A 202 -6.08 19.76 15.66
N LYS A 203 -6.49 20.13 14.44
CA LYS A 203 -7.35 19.29 13.59
C LYS A 203 -6.53 18.15 12.98
N LEU A 204 -7.21 17.07 12.60
CA LEU A 204 -6.62 15.91 11.96
C LEU A 204 -7.04 15.83 10.50
N TRP A 205 -6.16 15.29 9.67
CA TRP A 205 -6.53 14.87 8.31
C TRP A 205 -7.28 13.55 8.40
N ILE A 206 -8.43 13.46 7.75
CA ILE A 206 -9.33 12.30 7.79
C ILE A 206 -9.56 11.80 6.36
N TYR A 207 -9.15 10.57 6.10
CA TYR A 207 -9.42 9.88 4.83
C TYR A 207 -10.84 9.33 4.83
N GLN A 208 -11.61 9.76 3.84
CA GLN A 208 -12.99 9.36 3.65
C GLN A 208 -13.17 8.72 2.28
N TYR A 209 -14.10 7.77 2.21
CA TYR A 209 -14.55 7.16 0.97
C TYR A 209 -16.07 7.17 0.85
N ARG A 210 -16.56 7.02 -0.37
CA ARG A 210 -17.95 6.68 -0.68
C ARG A 210 -18.02 5.85 -1.95
N ASN A 211 -18.95 4.91 -2.01
CA ASN A 211 -19.13 4.01 -3.16
C ASN A 211 -20.17 4.56 -4.15
N GLY A 212 -19.92 5.76 -4.67
CA GLY A 212 -20.82 6.48 -5.57
C GLY A 212 -21.08 7.91 -5.11
N ALA A 213 -21.31 8.82 -6.06
CA ALA A 213 -21.48 10.25 -5.77
C ALA A 213 -22.75 10.58 -4.95
N ASP A 214 -23.73 9.68 -4.96
CA ASP A 214 -25.00 9.71 -4.24
C ASP A 214 -24.92 9.09 -2.83
N ARG A 215 -23.77 8.51 -2.46
CA ARG A 215 -23.56 7.84 -1.17
C ARG A 215 -22.93 8.75 -0.13
N GLU A 216 -23.19 8.42 1.13
CA GLU A 216 -22.58 9.10 2.26
C GLU A 216 -21.07 8.83 2.35
N TRP A 217 -20.34 9.82 2.83
CA TRP A 217 -18.94 9.69 3.16
C TRP A 217 -18.77 8.90 4.46
N ASN A 218 -17.84 7.95 4.46
CA ASN A 218 -17.44 7.24 5.67
C ASN A 218 -15.94 7.37 5.89
N SER A 219 -15.52 7.50 7.15
CA SER A 219 -14.13 7.76 7.52
C SER A 219 -13.40 6.46 7.87
N PHE A 220 -12.26 6.25 7.22
CA PHE A 220 -11.42 5.06 7.38
C PHE A 220 -10.32 5.26 8.42
N TYR A 221 -9.61 6.39 8.34
CA TYR A 221 -8.49 6.70 9.24
C TYR A 221 -8.28 8.20 9.38
N SER A 222 -7.48 8.58 10.38
CA SER A 222 -7.06 9.95 10.61
C SER A 222 -5.60 10.06 11.02
N PHE A 223 -4.94 11.16 10.69
CA PHE A 223 -3.56 11.43 11.09
C PHE A 223 -3.32 12.91 11.37
N ALA A 224 -2.27 13.19 12.13
CA ALA A 224 -1.75 14.53 12.38
C ALA A 224 -0.53 14.79 11.49
N GLU A 225 0.00 16.00 11.52
CA GLU A 225 1.27 16.35 10.88
C GLU A 225 2.45 16.24 11.86
N LEU A 226 2.31 15.35 12.86
CA LEU A 226 3.38 15.04 13.81
C LEU A 226 4.33 14.04 13.15
N GLU A 227 5.59 14.43 13.02
CA GLU A 227 6.64 13.57 12.46
C GLU A 227 6.92 12.38 13.37
N PHE A 228 7.02 11.20 12.75
CA PHE A 228 7.36 9.93 13.39
C PHE A 228 8.65 9.39 12.77
N PHE A 229 9.43 8.71 13.59
CA PHE A 229 10.72 8.13 13.21
C PHE A 229 10.66 6.60 13.16
N GLN A 230 11.75 5.98 12.71
CA GLN A 230 11.87 4.52 12.64
C GLN A 230 11.49 3.88 13.99
N GLU A 231 11.96 4.44 15.10
CA GLU A 231 11.75 3.94 16.45
C GLU A 231 10.27 3.95 16.87
N ASP A 232 9.52 4.98 16.45
CA ASP A 232 8.07 5.04 16.69
C ASP A 232 7.35 3.92 15.93
N PHE A 233 7.83 3.61 14.72
CA PHE A 233 7.29 2.51 13.92
C PHE A 233 7.72 1.15 14.44
N GLU A 234 8.88 0.98 15.08
CA GLU A 234 9.25 -0.29 15.74
C GLU A 234 8.25 -0.66 16.85
N VAL A 235 7.85 0.33 17.66
CA VAL A 235 6.82 0.14 18.69
C VAL A 235 5.47 -0.21 18.06
N GLN A 236 5.06 0.53 17.04
CA GLN A 236 3.79 0.27 16.35
C GLN A 236 3.78 -1.08 15.62
N ASN A 237 4.89 -1.46 15.00
CA ASN A 237 5.09 -2.71 14.25
C ASN A 237 4.92 -3.93 15.17
N TRP A 238 5.46 -3.86 16.38
CA TRP A 238 5.23 -4.88 17.41
C TRP A 238 3.74 -5.05 17.73
N TRP A 239 3.05 -3.96 18.06
CA TRP A 239 1.61 -4.01 18.33
C TRP A 239 0.82 -4.52 17.11
N THR A 240 1.15 -4.01 15.93
CA THR A 240 0.45 -4.29 14.66
C THR A 240 0.56 -5.76 14.30
N SER A 241 1.74 -6.36 14.39
CA SER A 241 1.96 -7.78 14.06
C SER A 241 1.30 -8.75 15.05
N VAL A 242 1.15 -8.38 16.33
CA VAL A 242 0.72 -9.33 17.37
C VAL A 242 -0.70 -9.09 17.94
N LYS A 243 -1.26 -7.90 17.83
CA LYS A 243 -2.55 -7.51 18.47
C LYS A 243 -3.62 -7.00 17.51
N THR A 244 -3.37 -7.03 16.21
CA THR A 244 -4.36 -6.59 15.21
C THR A 244 -4.83 -7.75 14.32
N LEU A 245 -5.61 -7.45 13.29
CA LEU A 245 -6.04 -8.43 12.28
C LEU A 245 -4.86 -9.22 11.70
N HIS A 246 -3.65 -8.63 11.68
CA HIS A 246 -2.48 -9.28 11.09
C HIS A 246 -2.10 -10.60 11.75
N ARG A 247 -2.42 -10.77 13.04
CA ARG A 247 -2.13 -12.02 13.75
C ARG A 247 -3.13 -13.14 13.43
N TRP A 248 -4.35 -12.77 13.06
CA TRP A 248 -5.52 -13.66 12.98
C TRP A 248 -6.13 -13.74 11.58
N THR A 249 -5.42 -13.23 10.57
CA THR A 249 -5.86 -13.23 9.19
C THR A 249 -4.64 -13.32 8.30
N VAL A 250 -4.60 -14.29 7.39
CA VAL A 250 -3.64 -14.26 6.28
C VAL A 250 -4.22 -13.35 5.22
N LEU A 251 -3.57 -12.23 4.95
CA LEU A 251 -4.07 -11.18 4.09
C LEU A 251 -3.03 -10.82 3.04
N VAL A 252 -3.44 -10.90 1.77
CA VAL A 252 -2.66 -10.40 0.64
C VAL A 252 -3.59 -9.56 -0.23
N VAL A 253 -3.14 -8.39 -0.66
CA VAL A 253 -3.87 -7.52 -1.58
C VAL A 253 -2.92 -6.97 -2.62
N ARG A 254 -3.33 -7.02 -3.88
CA ARG A 254 -2.55 -6.44 -4.98
C ARG A 254 -3.48 -5.68 -5.91
N PHE A 255 -3.14 -4.43 -6.19
CA PHE A 255 -3.82 -3.67 -7.22
C PHE A 255 -3.37 -4.15 -8.60
N LEU A 256 -4.32 -4.21 -9.53
CA LEU A 256 -4.12 -4.71 -10.88
C LEU A 256 -3.92 -3.54 -11.84
N ARG A 257 -2.90 -3.62 -12.67
CA ARG A 257 -2.62 -2.62 -13.71
C ARG A 257 -3.33 -2.97 -15.01
N GLN A 258 -3.80 -1.96 -15.74
CA GLN A 258 -4.33 -2.17 -17.09
C GLN A 258 -3.31 -2.88 -17.98
N GLY A 259 -3.76 -3.88 -18.73
CA GLY A 259 -2.90 -4.67 -19.64
C GLY A 259 -2.10 -5.79 -18.96
N GLU A 260 -2.15 -5.91 -17.63
CA GLU A 260 -1.50 -7.02 -16.92
C GLU A 260 -2.24 -8.35 -17.19
N PRO A 261 -1.54 -9.43 -17.56
CA PRO A 261 -2.14 -10.75 -17.70
C PRO A 261 -2.40 -11.34 -16.31
N VAL A 262 -3.65 -11.41 -15.89
CA VAL A 262 -4.02 -12.10 -14.65
C VAL A 262 -4.78 -13.38 -14.97
N ARG A 263 -4.27 -14.51 -14.48
CA ARG A 263 -4.95 -15.80 -14.61
C ARG A 263 -6.06 -15.88 -13.57
N PHE A 264 -7.30 -15.69 -13.98
CA PHE A 264 -8.47 -16.11 -13.22
C PHE A 264 -9.03 -17.34 -13.94
N THR A 265 -9.28 -18.42 -13.21
CA THR A 265 -9.44 -19.79 -13.72
C THR A 265 -10.46 -19.96 -14.86
N GLU A 266 -10.05 -20.83 -15.81
CA GLU A 266 -10.71 -21.45 -16.98
C GLU A 266 -11.62 -20.64 -17.95
N ALA A 267 -11.24 -20.75 -19.23
CA ALA A 267 -11.93 -20.34 -20.46
C ALA A 267 -12.15 -18.83 -20.66
N GLU A 268 -11.13 -18.17 -21.25
CA GLU A 268 -11.24 -16.99 -22.12
C GLU A 268 -11.90 -15.70 -21.58
N ALA A 269 -12.41 -15.68 -20.36
CA ALA A 269 -13.06 -14.50 -19.80
C ALA A 269 -12.06 -13.67 -18.98
N TRP A 270 -11.90 -12.40 -19.37
CA TRP A 270 -11.25 -11.31 -18.61
C TRP A 270 -9.74 -11.06 -18.81
N ARG A 271 -9.28 -11.05 -20.07
CA ARG A 271 -8.34 -9.97 -20.44
C ARG A 271 -9.11 -8.67 -20.22
N ALA A 272 -8.66 -7.80 -19.31
CA ALA A 272 -9.12 -6.42 -19.31
C ALA A 272 -8.94 -5.93 -20.75
N ARG A 273 -10.06 -5.67 -21.46
CA ARG A 273 -9.97 -5.17 -22.83
C ARG A 273 -9.09 -3.94 -22.74
N VAL A 274 -7.98 -3.96 -23.47
CA VAL A 274 -7.18 -2.76 -23.70
C VAL A 274 -8.14 -1.80 -24.38
N ASP A 275 -8.69 -0.87 -23.62
CA ASP A 275 -9.40 0.22 -24.23
C ASP A 275 -8.33 1.10 -24.87
N GLN A 276 -8.10 0.88 -26.17
CA GLN A 276 -7.20 1.70 -26.97
C GLN A 276 -7.69 3.15 -27.09
N SER A 277 -8.86 3.51 -26.52
CA SER A 277 -9.38 4.87 -26.50
C SER A 277 -8.84 5.74 -25.36
N THR A 278 -8.26 5.18 -24.29
CA THR A 278 -7.48 5.98 -23.32
C THR A 278 -6.03 6.04 -23.77
N GLY A 279 -5.76 6.91 -24.74
CA GLY A 279 -4.42 7.16 -25.26
C GLY A 279 -3.51 7.77 -24.19
N GLY A 280 -2.69 6.93 -23.55
CA GLY A 280 -1.60 7.38 -22.68
C GLY A 280 -0.84 6.20 -22.08
N ASP A 281 0.49 6.34 -21.96
CA ASP A 281 1.39 5.40 -21.31
C ASP A 281 1.28 5.43 -19.76
N GLU A 282 0.14 5.89 -19.22
CA GLU A 282 -0.05 6.10 -17.77
C GLU A 282 -0.27 4.78 -17.01
N VAL A 283 0.19 4.71 -15.76
CA VAL A 283 -0.16 3.59 -14.88
C VAL A 283 -1.62 3.72 -14.45
N GLN A 284 -2.49 2.85 -14.99
CA GLN A 284 -3.91 2.80 -14.63
C GLN A 284 -4.21 1.61 -13.74
N VAL A 285 -4.86 1.87 -12.60
CA VAL A 285 -5.36 0.85 -11.67
C VAL A 285 -6.77 0.46 -12.08
N VAL A 286 -6.96 -0.81 -12.46
CA VAL A 286 -8.24 -1.31 -13.02
C VAL A 286 -8.98 -2.27 -12.10
N GLY A 287 -8.30 -2.75 -11.06
CA GLY A 287 -8.88 -3.72 -10.14
C GLY A 287 -7.97 -4.01 -8.96
N LYS A 288 -8.41 -4.96 -8.15
CA LYS A 288 -7.63 -5.55 -7.07
C LYS A 288 -7.96 -7.02 -6.91
N VAL A 289 -6.95 -7.81 -6.56
CA VAL A 289 -7.08 -9.19 -6.11
C VAL A 289 -6.69 -9.27 -4.64
N MET A 290 -7.39 -10.10 -3.87
CA MET A 290 -7.24 -10.21 -2.43
C MET A 290 -7.30 -11.68 -2.00
N LEU A 291 -6.35 -12.13 -1.19
CA LEU A 291 -6.44 -13.39 -0.45
C LEU A 291 -6.80 -13.04 0.99
N VAL A 292 -7.90 -13.60 1.49
CA VAL A 292 -8.29 -13.49 2.89
C VAL A 292 -8.45 -14.90 3.44
N ASN A 293 -7.49 -15.31 4.27
CA ASN A 293 -7.31 -16.67 4.79
C ASN A 293 -7.15 -17.71 3.67
N ASP A 294 -8.27 -18.27 3.23
CA ASP A 294 -8.40 -19.35 2.28
C ASP A 294 -9.21 -18.94 1.04
N VAL A 295 -9.60 -17.67 0.91
CA VAL A 295 -10.46 -17.21 -0.18
C VAL A 295 -9.78 -16.13 -1.00
N VAL A 296 -9.60 -16.39 -2.29
CA VAL A 296 -9.19 -15.40 -3.28
C VAL A 296 -10.42 -14.70 -3.83
N LYS A 297 -10.38 -13.36 -3.80
CA LYS A 297 -11.44 -12.47 -4.23
C LYS A 297 -10.90 -11.43 -5.20
N VAL A 298 -11.72 -11.03 -6.15
CA VAL A 298 -11.35 -10.03 -7.17
C VAL A 298 -12.41 -8.94 -7.21
N ASN A 299 -11.95 -7.70 -7.40
CA ASN A 299 -12.81 -6.55 -7.66
C ASN A 299 -12.23 -5.72 -8.81
N MET A 300 -12.92 -5.66 -9.94
CA MET A 300 -12.52 -4.92 -11.15
C MET A 300 -13.20 -3.54 -11.23
N GLY A 301 -13.36 -2.84 -10.11
CA GLY A 301 -14.10 -1.58 -10.04
C GLY A 301 -15.61 -1.73 -9.83
N GLY A 302 -16.07 -2.91 -9.38
CA GLY A 302 -17.48 -3.21 -9.19
C GLY A 302 -17.73 -3.98 -7.90
N LYS A 303 -18.53 -5.04 -8.00
CA LYS A 303 -18.75 -5.96 -6.88
C LYS A 303 -17.57 -6.92 -6.76
N THR A 304 -17.17 -7.22 -5.52
CA THR A 304 -16.18 -8.24 -5.22
C THR A 304 -16.75 -9.63 -5.51
N GLN A 305 -16.00 -10.47 -6.20
CA GLN A 305 -16.36 -11.86 -6.53
C GLN A 305 -15.33 -12.81 -5.93
N ILE A 306 -15.77 -13.98 -5.47
CA ILE A 306 -14.89 -15.07 -5.06
C ILE A 306 -14.48 -15.82 -6.33
N VAL A 307 -13.18 -16.02 -6.53
CA VAL A 307 -12.65 -16.69 -7.73
C VAL A 307 -11.96 -18.00 -7.41
N HIS A 308 -11.50 -18.19 -6.18
CA HIS A 308 -10.85 -19.42 -5.75
C HIS A 308 -10.99 -19.56 -4.24
N LYS A 309 -11.31 -20.77 -3.77
CA LYS A 309 -11.24 -21.15 -2.36
C LYS A 309 -10.20 -22.27 -2.23
N VAL A 310 -9.19 -22.06 -1.41
CA VAL A 310 -8.13 -23.03 -1.15
C VAL A 310 -8.48 -23.86 0.09
N ASP A 311 -8.08 -25.12 0.10
CA ASP A 311 -8.39 -26.09 1.17
C ASP A 311 -7.13 -26.67 1.84
N SER A 312 -5.94 -26.22 1.42
CA SER A 312 -4.65 -26.70 1.89
C SER A 312 -3.58 -25.61 1.84
N GLU A 313 -2.48 -25.77 2.60
CA GLU A 313 -1.33 -24.86 2.53
C GLU A 313 -0.67 -24.87 1.17
N GLU A 314 -0.54 -26.03 0.53
CA GLU A 314 0.04 -26.13 -0.80
C GLU A 314 -0.86 -25.41 -1.83
N GLY A 315 -2.18 -25.56 -1.73
CA GLY A 315 -3.13 -24.80 -2.53
C GLY A 315 -3.04 -23.29 -2.27
N ARG A 316 -2.84 -22.87 -1.02
CA ARG A 316 -2.61 -21.46 -0.66
C ARG A 316 -1.30 -20.93 -1.23
N ARG A 317 -0.21 -21.69 -1.13
CA ARG A 317 1.09 -21.35 -1.72
C ARG A 317 0.99 -21.20 -3.23
N GLN A 318 0.30 -22.11 -3.91
CA GLN A 318 0.05 -22.00 -5.35
C GLN A 318 -0.78 -20.76 -5.68
N ALA A 319 -1.81 -20.43 -4.88
CA ALA A 319 -2.58 -19.21 -5.06
C ALA A 319 -1.74 -17.93 -4.84
N LEU A 320 -0.80 -17.92 -3.90
CA LEU A 320 0.15 -16.81 -3.72
C LEU A 320 0.95 -16.56 -5.00
N LEU A 321 1.42 -17.62 -5.66
CA LEU A 321 2.14 -17.52 -6.92
C LEU A 321 1.23 -17.03 -8.05
N ASP A 322 0.09 -17.70 -8.26
CA ASP A 322 -0.77 -17.47 -9.43
C ASP A 322 -1.41 -16.08 -9.46
N TYR A 323 -1.85 -15.58 -8.32
CA TYR A 323 -2.61 -14.33 -8.24
C TYR A 323 -1.75 -13.12 -7.82
N PHE A 324 -0.69 -13.36 -7.06
CA PHE A 324 0.11 -12.30 -6.43
C PHE A 324 1.57 -12.29 -6.86
N GLY A 325 2.03 -13.29 -7.62
CA GLY A 325 3.44 -13.41 -8.01
C GLY A 325 4.37 -13.69 -6.82
N ILE A 326 3.82 -14.14 -5.69
CA ILE A 326 4.58 -14.40 -4.47
C ILE A 326 5.01 -15.87 -4.44
N CYS A 327 6.33 -16.09 -4.43
CA CYS A 327 6.91 -17.40 -4.19
C CYS A 327 7.45 -17.47 -2.76
N LEU A 328 6.99 -18.45 -1.99
CA LEU A 328 7.59 -18.81 -0.70
C LEU A 328 8.59 -19.94 -0.93
N THR A 329 9.73 -19.87 -0.25
CA THR A 329 10.65 -21.00 -0.19
C THR A 329 10.01 -22.19 0.55
N GLU A 330 10.52 -23.40 0.31
CA GLU A 330 10.03 -24.61 1.01
C GLU A 330 10.16 -24.50 2.54
N ASP A 331 11.20 -23.80 3.03
CA ASP A 331 11.40 -23.61 4.47
C ASP A 331 10.42 -22.58 5.06
N GLU A 332 10.13 -21.50 4.33
CA GLU A 332 9.09 -20.53 4.74
C GLU A 332 7.70 -21.16 4.74
N ALA A 333 7.39 -21.96 3.71
CA ALA A 333 6.08 -22.60 3.58
C ALA A 333 5.74 -23.48 4.81
N LYS A 334 6.74 -24.14 5.40
CA LYS A 334 6.58 -24.97 6.60
C LYS A 334 6.41 -24.17 7.88
N CYS A 335 6.81 -22.90 7.92
CA CYS A 335 6.78 -22.10 9.16
C CYS A 335 5.35 -21.80 9.64
N ILE A 336 4.34 -21.92 8.78
CA ILE A 336 2.95 -21.77 9.21
C ILE A 336 2.43 -23.03 9.94
N GLU A 337 3.09 -24.18 9.83
CA GLU A 337 2.65 -25.41 10.48
C GLU A 337 2.60 -25.25 12.00
N GLY A 338 1.44 -25.56 12.60
CA GLY A 338 1.20 -25.34 14.03
C GLY A 338 0.95 -23.88 14.43
N TRP A 339 0.97 -22.95 13.48
CA TRP A 339 0.55 -21.56 13.69
C TRP A 339 -0.99 -21.44 13.63
N ASP A 340 -1.56 -20.45 14.31
CA ASP A 340 -3.03 -20.36 14.49
C ASP A 340 -3.80 -20.24 13.16
N MET A 341 -3.16 -19.73 12.12
CA MET A 341 -3.77 -19.52 10.81
C MET A 341 -3.43 -20.61 9.78
N ALA A 342 -2.81 -21.70 10.21
CA ALA A 342 -2.59 -22.88 9.38
C ALA A 342 -3.93 -23.47 8.92
N LEU A 343 -4.02 -23.82 7.65
CA LEU A 343 -5.10 -24.62 7.12
C LEU A 343 -4.90 -26.07 7.55
N GLN A 344 -5.94 -26.65 8.10
CA GLN A 344 -5.93 -28.07 8.44
C GLN A 344 -5.92 -28.88 7.16
N ALA A 345 -5.07 -29.90 7.09
CA ALA A 345 -5.21 -30.92 6.05
C ALA A 345 -6.61 -31.52 6.19
N SER A 346 -7.41 -31.47 5.12
CA SER A 346 -8.69 -32.16 5.07
C SER A 346 -8.44 -33.63 5.41
N SER A 347 -8.95 -34.08 6.56
CA SER A 347 -8.99 -35.49 6.92
C SER A 347 -9.74 -36.22 5.82
N SER A 348 -9.04 -37.11 5.12
CA SER A 348 -9.58 -37.95 4.06
C SER A 348 -10.53 -39.01 4.61
#